data_AF-A0A7S1U9I6-F1
#
_entry.id   AF-A0A7S1U9I6-F1
#
_cell.length_a   1.000
_cell.length_b   1.000
_cell.length_c   1.000
_cell.angle_alpha   90.00
_cell.angle_beta   90.00
_cell.angle_gamma   90.00
#
_symmetry.space_group_name_H-M   'P 1'
#
loop_
_entity.id
_entity.type
_entity.pdbx_description
1 polymer ?
#
loop_
_entity_poly.entity_id
_entity_poly.type
_entity_poly.pdbx_seq_one_letter_code
_entity_poly.pdbx_strand_id
1 'polypeptide(L)'
;MEKRKALKAAKAAWDQRKALEEASKFVLEGVNGAEETLTMERLAGKRVLLIKSCVDATFTLGPGLRGLIKVFVEDSQRLTLNVQCALITSHIECSHVEGLDVALEMPLATLQLDLCSEVKVTLRDGLAAPARGRPGMAEYVPAMPRIVHAGIMGMTVEARALGGGDLLAGAPTGFAYPEALAAEAENEGYEAPSCPPEEVQWVSQPFASEGAEGALVWETARLVRVGERFLTPRELEEERKLMPLAERSVDVRGTAEGAMNNALARKEQGNEAFKEREYMQAMALYTMAIDAAPVEAAEATEANGGKPLVAVCRANRAACFLKLGQHDKAIEDATECTRLAPTFAKGHFRLGMAHHAMGNYEAAMPHLLRARDLAPKDNQIKEAIRFCEFRAVEARRKAAGM
;
A
#
# COMPACT_ATOMS: atom_id res chain seq x y z
N MET A 1 37.55 -9.12 -9.63
CA MET A 1 37.78 -10.50 -9.13
C MET A 1 37.14 -10.72 -7.77
N GLU A 2 37.39 -9.87 -6.76
CA GLU A 2 36.80 -10.04 -5.41
C GLU A 2 35.28 -9.91 -5.35
N LYS A 3 34.67 -8.90 -5.98
CA LYS A 3 33.19 -8.76 -6.03
C LYS A 3 32.50 -10.01 -6.61
N ARG A 4 33.12 -10.66 -7.60
CA ARG A 4 32.59 -11.87 -8.24
C ARG A 4 32.72 -13.10 -7.34
N LYS A 5 33.79 -13.17 -6.53
CA LYS A 5 33.99 -14.20 -5.51
C LYS A 5 33.01 -14.04 -4.34
N ALA A 6 32.80 -12.80 -3.87
CA ALA A 6 31.82 -12.46 -2.85
C ALA A 6 30.38 -12.78 -3.29
N LEU A 7 30.01 -12.42 -4.53
CA LEU A 7 28.69 -12.74 -5.09
C LEU A 7 28.47 -14.25 -5.21
N LYS A 8 29.50 -15.00 -5.64
CA LYS A 8 29.42 -16.47 -5.74
C LYS A 8 29.28 -17.12 -4.36
N ALA A 9 29.98 -16.61 -3.35
CA ALA A 9 29.86 -17.07 -1.97
C ALA A 9 28.49 -16.75 -1.36
N ALA A 10 27.97 -15.55 -1.60
CA ALA A 10 26.63 -15.14 -1.17
C ALA A 10 25.54 -16.02 -1.81
N LYS A 11 25.65 -16.29 -3.12
CA LYS A 11 24.73 -17.20 -3.83
C LYS A 11 24.78 -18.60 -3.24
N ALA A 12 25.97 -19.15 -3.01
CA ALA A 12 26.13 -20.48 -2.42
C ALA A 12 25.55 -20.57 -1.00
N ALA A 13 25.75 -19.55 -0.17
CA ALA A 13 25.16 -19.48 1.17
C ALA A 13 23.63 -19.38 1.11
N TRP A 14 23.10 -18.61 0.15
CA TRP A 14 21.66 -18.53 -0.09
C TRP A 14 21.08 -19.87 -0.56
N ASP A 15 21.73 -20.54 -1.53
CA ASP A 15 21.32 -21.85 -2.04
C ASP A 15 21.32 -22.91 -0.91
N GLN A 16 22.35 -22.89 -0.04
CA GLN A 16 22.43 -23.79 1.11
C GLN A 16 21.31 -23.53 2.13
N ARG A 17 21.02 -22.27 2.42
CA ARG A 17 19.93 -21.89 3.33
C ARG A 17 18.57 -22.28 2.78
N LYS A 18 18.35 -22.08 1.47
CA LYS A 18 17.14 -22.51 0.76
C LYS A 18 16.98 -24.04 0.80
N ALA A 19 18.05 -24.80 0.60
CA ALA A 19 18.00 -26.26 0.68
C ALA A 19 17.65 -26.77 2.08
N LEU A 20 18.19 -26.14 3.13
CA LEU A 20 17.84 -26.44 4.53
C LEU A 20 16.37 -26.12 4.83
N GLU A 21 15.87 -25.01 4.30
CA GLU A 21 14.47 -24.61 4.45
C GLU A 21 13.54 -25.60 3.75
N GLU A 22 13.80 -25.95 2.49
CA GLU A 22 13.04 -26.98 1.76
C GLU A 22 13.07 -28.34 2.47
N ALA A 23 14.22 -28.77 2.99
CA ALA A 23 14.34 -30.01 3.74
C ALA A 23 13.49 -30.01 5.04
N SER A 24 13.26 -28.84 5.63
CA SER A 24 12.44 -28.69 6.84
C SER A 24 10.92 -28.76 6.56
N LYS A 25 10.50 -28.60 5.30
CA LYS A 25 9.10 -28.65 4.88
C LYS A 25 8.62 -30.10 4.71
N PHE A 26 7.40 -30.37 5.16
CA PHE A 26 6.64 -31.51 4.70
C PHE A 26 5.90 -31.10 3.44
N VAL A 27 6.16 -31.78 2.33
CA VAL A 27 5.56 -31.47 1.04
C VAL A 27 4.41 -32.45 0.80
N LEU A 28 3.20 -31.92 0.72
CA LEU A 28 2.00 -32.62 0.32
C LEU A 28 1.71 -32.23 -1.14
N GLU A 29 2.04 -33.12 -2.07
CA GLU A 29 2.03 -32.82 -3.50
C GLU A 29 1.10 -33.74 -4.31
N GLY A 30 0.43 -33.18 -5.31
CA GLY A 30 -0.27 -33.95 -6.33
C GLY A 30 -1.55 -34.66 -5.86
N VAL A 31 -2.15 -34.17 -4.76
CA VAL A 31 -3.39 -34.73 -4.23
C VAL A 31 -4.56 -34.24 -5.09
N ASN A 32 -5.42 -35.16 -5.54
CA ASN A 32 -6.57 -34.86 -6.37
C ASN A 32 -7.86 -35.44 -5.78
N GLY A 33 -8.87 -34.61 -5.54
CA GLY A 33 -10.19 -35.08 -5.10
C GLY A 33 -10.22 -35.68 -3.70
N ALA A 34 -9.46 -35.12 -2.75
CA ALA A 34 -9.32 -35.68 -1.39
C ALA A 34 -9.78 -34.71 -0.30
N GLU A 35 -10.37 -35.26 0.75
CA GLU A 35 -10.62 -34.57 2.00
C GLU A 35 -9.78 -35.21 3.10
N GLU A 36 -8.77 -34.49 3.60
CA GLU A 36 -7.80 -35.01 4.56
C GLU A 36 -7.68 -34.10 5.77
N THR A 37 -7.80 -34.68 6.98
CA THR A 37 -7.43 -33.98 8.21
C THR A 37 -5.98 -34.30 8.55
N LEU A 38 -5.12 -33.29 8.53
CA LEU A 38 -3.69 -33.47 8.74
C LEU A 38 -3.41 -33.67 10.24
N THR A 39 -2.47 -34.58 10.53
CA THR A 39 -1.98 -34.90 11.88
C THR A 39 -0.46 -34.75 11.93
N MET A 40 0.13 -34.61 13.12
CA MET A 40 1.61 -34.56 13.24
C MET A 40 2.29 -35.86 12.78
N GLU A 41 1.60 -36.99 12.89
CA GLU A 41 2.04 -38.28 12.33
C GLU A 41 2.09 -38.22 10.81
N ARG A 42 1.04 -37.67 10.17
CA ARG A 42 0.99 -37.48 8.73
C ARG A 42 2.13 -36.59 8.22
N LEU A 43 2.47 -35.56 8.98
CA LEU A 43 3.57 -34.63 8.67
C LEU A 43 4.96 -35.20 9.01
N ALA A 44 5.07 -36.45 9.45
CA ALA A 44 6.32 -37.09 9.89
C ALA A 44 7.08 -36.25 10.93
N GLY A 45 6.36 -35.57 11.82
CA GLY A 45 6.92 -34.69 12.85
C GLY A 45 7.49 -33.36 12.35
N LYS A 46 7.47 -33.10 11.04
CA LYS A 46 7.85 -31.80 10.48
C LYS A 46 6.81 -30.74 10.85
N ARG A 47 7.27 -29.51 11.01
CA ARG A 47 6.47 -28.38 11.51
C ARG A 47 6.20 -27.31 10.47
N VAL A 48 6.70 -27.46 9.25
CA VAL A 48 6.40 -26.55 8.14
C VAL A 48 5.69 -27.38 7.08
N LEU A 49 4.51 -26.94 6.65
CA LEU A 49 3.70 -27.64 5.66
C LEU A 49 3.74 -26.86 4.34
N LEU A 50 4.02 -27.56 3.24
CA LEU A 50 3.87 -27.06 1.88
C LEU A 50 2.85 -27.95 1.16
N ILE A 51 1.73 -27.37 0.73
CA ILE A 51 0.73 -28.02 -0.11
C ILE A 51 0.97 -27.55 -1.54
N LYS A 52 1.18 -28.47 -2.48
CA LYS A 52 1.64 -28.11 -3.82
C LYS A 52 0.95 -28.93 -4.91
N SER A 53 0.62 -28.32 -6.05
CA SER A 53 0.08 -29.05 -7.20
C SER A 53 -1.17 -29.88 -6.86
N CYS A 54 -1.98 -29.42 -5.91
CA CYS A 54 -3.17 -30.12 -5.46
C CYS A 54 -4.41 -29.56 -6.17
N VAL A 55 -5.38 -30.43 -6.46
CA VAL A 55 -6.59 -30.08 -7.21
C VAL A 55 -7.81 -30.67 -6.52
N ASP A 56 -8.89 -29.89 -6.40
CA ASP A 56 -10.18 -30.36 -5.83
C ASP A 56 -10.00 -31.01 -4.44
N ALA A 57 -9.22 -30.36 -3.57
CA ALA A 57 -8.81 -30.94 -2.30
C ALA A 57 -9.22 -30.07 -1.11
N THR A 58 -9.61 -30.72 -0.02
CA THR A 58 -9.94 -30.11 1.26
C THR A 58 -8.95 -30.58 2.32
N PHE A 59 -8.19 -29.65 2.87
CA PHE A 59 -7.23 -29.92 3.94
C PHE A 59 -7.68 -29.29 5.24
N THR A 60 -7.84 -30.10 6.28
CA THR A 60 -8.19 -29.63 7.61
C THR A 60 -6.98 -29.71 8.54
N LEU A 61 -6.48 -28.55 8.97
CA LEU A 61 -5.48 -28.42 10.03
C LEU A 61 -6.17 -28.55 11.37
N GLY A 62 -6.42 -29.80 11.79
CA GLY A 62 -7.23 -30.10 12.97
C GLY A 62 -6.61 -29.60 14.28
N PRO A 63 -7.42 -29.47 15.36
CA PRO A 63 -6.98 -28.91 16.65
C PRO A 63 -5.88 -29.72 17.36
N GLY A 64 -5.69 -30.98 16.98
CA GLY A 64 -4.59 -31.83 17.47
C GLY A 64 -3.21 -31.47 16.89
N LEU A 65 -3.15 -30.64 15.84
CA LEU A 65 -1.93 -30.30 15.13
C LEU A 65 -1.15 -29.20 15.87
N ARG A 66 -0.44 -29.58 16.95
CA ARG A 66 0.29 -28.63 17.81
C ARG A 66 1.71 -28.37 17.30
N GLY A 67 2.10 -27.09 17.34
CA GLY A 67 3.47 -26.66 17.05
C GLY A 67 3.81 -26.57 15.56
N LEU A 68 2.78 -26.52 14.70
CA LEU A 68 2.95 -26.18 13.29
C LEU A 68 3.42 -24.72 13.21
N ILE A 69 4.51 -24.48 12.48
CA ILE A 69 5.20 -23.21 12.40
C ILE A 69 4.55 -22.33 11.34
N LYS A 70 4.42 -22.83 10.11
CA LYS A 70 3.98 -22.07 8.94
C LYS A 70 3.39 -23.01 7.89
N VAL A 71 2.46 -22.50 7.10
CA VAL A 71 1.82 -23.21 5.99
C VAL A 71 2.05 -22.45 4.69
N PHE A 72 2.38 -23.19 3.65
CA PHE A 72 2.54 -22.71 2.28
C PHE A 72 1.55 -23.48 1.39
N VAL A 73 0.90 -22.78 0.46
CA VAL A 73 0.10 -23.37 -0.61
C VAL A 73 0.60 -22.82 -1.94
N GLU A 74 0.98 -23.70 -2.86
CA GLU A 74 1.57 -23.33 -4.14
C GLU A 74 0.91 -24.08 -5.30
N ASP A 75 0.78 -23.44 -6.46
CA ASP A 75 0.42 -24.06 -7.74
C ASP A 75 -0.81 -24.99 -7.66
N SER A 76 -1.87 -24.59 -6.95
CA SER A 76 -3.01 -25.46 -6.63
C SER A 76 -4.33 -24.90 -7.16
N GLN A 77 -5.35 -25.75 -7.30
CA GLN A 77 -6.66 -25.35 -7.83
C GLN A 77 -7.81 -25.91 -7.00
N ARG A 78 -8.87 -25.11 -6.82
CA ARG A 78 -10.11 -25.48 -6.12
C ARG A 78 -9.81 -26.15 -4.78
N LEU A 79 -9.10 -25.40 -3.93
CA LEU A 79 -8.57 -25.89 -2.67
C LEU A 79 -9.33 -25.26 -1.49
N THR A 80 -9.74 -26.09 -0.54
CA THR A 80 -10.32 -25.64 0.74
C THR A 80 -9.33 -25.91 1.88
N LEU A 81 -8.95 -24.88 2.62
CA LEU A 81 -8.07 -24.97 3.78
C LEU A 81 -8.81 -24.57 5.05
N ASN A 82 -9.14 -25.56 5.89
CA ASN A 82 -9.76 -25.36 7.19
C ASN A 82 -8.67 -25.26 8.28
N VAL A 83 -8.50 -24.08 8.87
CA VAL A 83 -7.46 -23.81 9.87
C VAL A 83 -8.08 -23.84 11.28
N GLN A 84 -7.97 -24.98 11.94
CA GLN A 84 -8.52 -25.23 13.29
C GLN A 84 -7.43 -25.34 14.37
N CYS A 85 -6.16 -25.09 14.00
CA CYS A 85 -5.02 -25.08 14.91
C CYS A 85 -4.31 -23.73 14.90
N ALA A 86 -3.63 -23.42 16.00
CA ALA A 86 -2.78 -22.24 16.08
C ALA A 86 -1.42 -22.51 15.42
N LEU A 87 -0.97 -21.59 14.57
CA LEU A 87 0.37 -21.59 14.00
C LEU A 87 1.32 -20.78 14.86
N ILE A 88 2.54 -21.27 15.09
CA ILE A 88 3.56 -20.57 15.91
C ILE A 88 3.88 -19.20 15.31
N THR A 89 4.06 -19.13 13.98
CA THR A 89 4.27 -17.83 13.33
C THR A 89 2.97 -17.08 13.14
N SER A 90 1.81 -17.75 13.15
CA SER A 90 0.52 -17.16 12.76
C SER A 90 0.55 -16.58 11.34
N HIS A 91 1.32 -17.22 10.44
CA HIS A 91 1.44 -16.84 9.03
C HIS A 91 1.08 -18.01 8.12
N ILE A 92 0.29 -17.73 7.08
CA ILE A 92 0.01 -18.61 5.95
C ILE A 92 0.37 -17.86 4.68
N GLU A 93 1.04 -18.53 3.74
CA GLU A 93 1.37 -17.97 2.43
C GLU A 93 0.77 -18.84 1.33
N CYS A 94 0.04 -18.24 0.41
CA CYS A 94 -0.51 -18.90 -0.75
C CYS A 94 -0.03 -18.18 -2.01
N SER A 95 0.45 -18.94 -2.99
CA SER A 95 0.86 -18.39 -4.28
C SER A 95 0.37 -19.23 -5.45
N HIS A 96 -0.06 -18.58 -6.53
CA HIS A 96 -0.53 -19.26 -7.75
C HIS A 96 -1.67 -20.27 -7.46
N VAL A 97 -2.69 -19.83 -6.71
CA VAL A 97 -3.84 -20.67 -6.37
C VAL A 97 -5.11 -20.12 -7.01
N GLU A 98 -5.81 -20.97 -7.76
CA GLU A 98 -7.09 -20.63 -8.40
C GLU A 98 -8.25 -21.30 -7.63
N GLY A 99 -9.23 -20.53 -7.16
CA GLY A 99 -10.35 -21.04 -6.38
C GLY A 99 -9.93 -21.52 -4.99
N LEU A 100 -9.51 -20.60 -4.13
CA LEU A 100 -9.02 -20.90 -2.77
C LEU A 100 -10.06 -20.51 -1.72
N ASP A 101 -10.54 -21.45 -0.91
CA ASP A 101 -11.36 -21.16 0.28
C ASP A 101 -10.55 -21.40 1.56
N VAL A 102 -10.32 -20.35 2.35
CA VAL A 102 -9.61 -20.40 3.63
C VAL A 102 -10.59 -20.14 4.76
N ALA A 103 -10.92 -21.17 5.54
CA ALA A 103 -11.75 -21.05 6.73
C ALA A 103 -10.87 -20.98 7.98
N LEU A 104 -10.86 -19.84 8.66
CA LEU A 104 -10.10 -19.59 9.88
C LEU A 104 -11.00 -19.79 11.11
N GLU A 105 -10.67 -20.78 11.94
CA GLU A 105 -11.31 -21.00 13.25
C GLU A 105 -10.40 -20.59 14.42
N MET A 106 -9.12 -20.34 14.14
CA MET A 106 -8.12 -19.86 15.10
C MET A 106 -7.52 -18.53 14.64
N PRO A 107 -7.04 -17.68 15.57
CA PRO A 107 -6.43 -16.40 15.21
C PRO A 107 -5.21 -16.59 14.30
N LEU A 108 -5.13 -15.75 13.27
CA LEU A 108 -4.03 -15.70 12.33
C LEU A 108 -3.57 -14.25 12.20
N ALA A 109 -2.26 -14.00 12.26
CA ALA A 109 -1.73 -12.65 12.19
C ALA A 109 -1.66 -12.17 10.74
N THR A 110 -1.15 -13.01 9.83
CA THR A 110 -0.96 -12.66 8.43
C THR A 110 -1.40 -13.80 7.52
N LEU A 111 -2.19 -13.47 6.50
CA LEU A 111 -2.46 -14.31 5.34
C LEU A 111 -1.87 -13.62 4.12
N GLN A 112 -0.83 -14.19 3.52
CA GLN A 112 -0.22 -13.65 2.30
C GLN A 112 -0.76 -14.40 1.07
N LEU A 113 -1.21 -13.67 0.07
CA LEU A 113 -1.82 -14.20 -1.14
C LEU A 113 -1.20 -13.54 -2.37
N ASP A 114 -0.39 -14.28 -3.12
CA ASP A 114 0.31 -13.77 -4.29
C ASP A 114 -0.21 -14.49 -5.55
N LEU A 115 -0.64 -13.76 -6.58
CA LEU A 115 -1.08 -14.34 -7.86
C LEU A 115 -2.20 -15.39 -7.71
N CYS A 116 -3.17 -15.11 -6.81
CA CYS A 116 -4.30 -16.00 -6.56
C CYS A 116 -5.59 -15.47 -7.19
N SER A 117 -6.53 -16.35 -7.55
CA SER A 117 -7.84 -15.97 -8.10
C SER A 117 -8.98 -16.66 -7.37
N GLU A 118 -10.15 -16.02 -7.37
CA GLU A 118 -11.38 -16.53 -6.77
C GLU A 118 -11.18 -16.94 -5.29
N VAL A 119 -10.57 -16.06 -4.52
CA VAL A 119 -10.23 -16.34 -3.12
C VAL A 119 -11.40 -16.03 -2.20
N LYS A 120 -11.77 -16.98 -1.35
CA LYS A 120 -12.72 -16.80 -0.25
C LYS A 120 -12.01 -16.98 1.08
N VAL A 121 -12.18 -16.03 1.99
CA VAL A 121 -11.67 -16.10 3.36
C VAL A 121 -12.86 -16.04 4.32
N THR A 122 -13.03 -17.10 5.11
CA THR A 122 -14.13 -17.20 6.08
C THR A 122 -13.56 -17.12 7.50
N LEU A 123 -13.90 -16.06 8.24
CA LEU A 123 -13.55 -15.90 9.65
C LEU A 123 -14.66 -16.48 10.53
N ARG A 124 -14.37 -17.49 11.37
CA ARG A 124 -15.36 -18.06 12.29
C ARG A 124 -15.44 -17.31 13.63
N ASP A 125 -16.57 -17.49 14.32
CA ASP A 125 -16.98 -16.73 15.50
C ASP A 125 -15.90 -16.68 16.61
N GLY A 126 -15.78 -15.51 17.28
CA GLY A 126 -14.72 -15.21 18.26
C GLY A 126 -13.45 -14.55 17.68
N LEU A 127 -13.26 -14.59 16.36
CA LEU A 127 -12.20 -13.85 15.66
C LEU A 127 -12.68 -12.48 15.12
N ALA A 128 -13.96 -12.38 14.80
CA ALA A 128 -14.57 -11.19 14.19
C ALA A 128 -15.39 -10.33 15.18
N ALA A 129 -15.43 -10.70 16.47
CA ALA A 129 -16.21 -9.98 17.46
C ALA A 129 -15.43 -8.77 18.01
N PRO A 130 -16.02 -7.56 18.06
CA PRO A 130 -15.43 -6.43 18.76
C PRO A 130 -15.29 -6.77 20.25
N ALA A 131 -14.16 -6.43 20.85
CA ALA A 131 -13.91 -6.65 22.27
C ALA A 131 -15.01 -5.97 23.12
N ARG A 132 -15.83 -6.75 23.84
CA ARG A 132 -16.67 -6.18 24.90
C ARG A 132 -15.79 -5.89 26.11
N GLY A 133 -15.25 -4.68 26.19
CA GLY A 133 -14.42 -4.23 27.31
C GLY A 133 -15.24 -3.75 28.52
N ARG A 134 -14.79 -4.11 29.74
CA ARG A 134 -15.10 -3.36 30.96
C ARG A 134 -14.28 -2.05 30.98
N PRO A 135 -14.74 -0.97 31.63
CA PRO A 135 -14.03 0.31 31.62
C PRO A 135 -12.67 0.19 32.32
N GLY A 136 -11.59 0.63 31.66
CA GLY A 136 -10.28 0.88 32.29
C GLY A 136 -9.13 -0.08 31.98
N MET A 137 -9.30 -1.08 31.10
CA MET A 137 -8.20 -1.85 30.53
C MET A 137 -8.13 -1.65 29.02
N ALA A 138 -6.93 -1.43 28.49
CA ALA A 138 -6.66 -1.38 27.06
C ALA A 138 -7.26 -2.63 26.39
N GLU A 139 -8.12 -2.38 25.39
CA GLU A 139 -8.95 -3.37 24.72
C GLU A 139 -8.09 -4.46 24.06
N TYR A 140 -8.34 -5.72 24.40
CA TYR A 140 -7.77 -6.84 23.66
C TYR A 140 -8.66 -7.10 22.45
N VAL A 141 -8.32 -6.48 21.32
CA VAL A 141 -8.92 -6.83 20.02
C VAL A 141 -8.37 -8.21 19.64
N PRO A 142 -9.21 -9.26 19.44
CA PRO A 142 -8.70 -10.51 18.91
C PRO A 142 -7.98 -10.21 17.58
N ALA A 143 -6.77 -10.75 17.41
CA ALA A 143 -5.92 -10.47 16.26
C ALA A 143 -6.62 -10.92 14.97
N MET A 144 -7.34 -10.00 14.33
CA MET A 144 -7.90 -10.21 13.02
C MET A 144 -6.78 -10.24 11.98
N PRO A 145 -6.87 -11.10 10.97
CA PRO A 145 -5.77 -11.32 10.05
C PRO A 145 -5.53 -10.10 9.16
N ARG A 146 -4.27 -9.72 9.04
CA ARG A 146 -3.77 -8.85 7.98
C ARG A 146 -3.67 -9.68 6.71
N ILE A 147 -4.52 -9.40 5.71
CA ILE A 147 -4.47 -10.11 4.43
C ILE A 147 -3.58 -9.30 3.49
N VAL A 148 -2.36 -9.75 3.29
CA VAL A 148 -1.38 -9.14 2.39
C VAL A 148 -1.55 -9.77 1.02
N HIS A 149 -1.71 -8.99 -0.05
CA HIS A 149 -1.93 -9.56 -1.38
C HIS A 149 -1.29 -8.78 -2.52
N ALA A 150 -0.93 -9.50 -3.58
CA ALA A 150 -0.42 -8.96 -4.84
C ALA A 150 -0.95 -9.79 -6.01
N GLY A 151 -1.36 -9.15 -7.10
CA GLY A 151 -1.89 -9.84 -8.28
C GLY A 151 -3.12 -10.72 -8.02
N ILE A 152 -4.00 -10.33 -7.08
CA ILE A 152 -5.24 -11.06 -6.81
C ILE A 152 -6.31 -10.75 -7.86
N MET A 153 -7.03 -11.79 -8.28
CA MET A 153 -8.20 -11.68 -9.16
C MET A 153 -9.45 -12.20 -8.44
N GLY A 154 -10.16 -11.30 -7.76
CA GLY A 154 -11.37 -11.62 -7.01
C GLY A 154 -11.06 -12.22 -5.63
N MET A 155 -11.43 -11.48 -4.58
CA MET A 155 -11.31 -11.93 -3.20
C MET A 155 -12.53 -11.49 -2.38
N THR A 156 -13.07 -12.40 -1.58
CA THR A 156 -14.16 -12.13 -0.63
C THR A 156 -13.77 -12.55 0.78
N VAL A 157 -13.98 -11.70 1.77
CA VAL A 157 -13.87 -12.04 3.20
C VAL A 157 -15.25 -12.01 3.85
N GLU A 158 -15.63 -13.08 4.54
CA GLU A 158 -16.90 -13.24 5.25
C GLU A 158 -16.64 -13.60 6.72
N ALA A 159 -17.51 -13.16 7.63
CA ALA A 159 -17.52 -13.61 9.02
C ALA A 159 -18.75 -14.52 9.27
N ARG A 160 -18.57 -15.72 9.84
CA ARG A 160 -19.63 -16.73 10.02
C ARG A 160 -19.66 -17.34 11.44
N ALA A 161 -20.86 -17.75 11.89
CA ALA A 161 -21.02 -18.41 13.20
C ALA A 161 -20.52 -19.85 13.16
N LEU A 162 -19.96 -20.34 14.26
CA LEU A 162 -19.75 -21.78 14.45
C LEU A 162 -21.11 -22.46 14.60
N GLY A 163 -21.62 -23.09 13.54
CA GLY A 163 -22.90 -23.82 13.56
C GLY A 163 -23.87 -23.54 12.42
N GLY A 164 -23.48 -22.75 11.41
CA GLY A 164 -24.28 -22.54 10.20
C GLY A 164 -25.49 -21.62 10.39
N GLY A 165 -25.56 -20.89 11.51
CA GLY A 165 -26.50 -19.77 11.67
C GLY A 165 -26.00 -18.54 10.90
N ASP A 166 -26.91 -17.84 10.23
CA ASP A 166 -26.64 -16.56 9.58
C ASP A 166 -26.15 -15.54 10.62
N LEU A 167 -24.96 -14.97 10.42
CA LEU A 167 -24.39 -13.92 11.27
C LEU A 167 -24.25 -12.61 10.51
N LEU A 168 -24.65 -11.54 11.22
CA LEU A 168 -24.30 -10.13 11.03
C LEU A 168 -24.30 -9.66 9.58
N ALA A 169 -25.46 -9.19 9.14
CA ALA A 169 -25.62 -8.49 7.88
C ALA A 169 -24.61 -7.34 7.75
N GLY A 170 -23.79 -7.43 6.70
CA GLY A 170 -23.16 -6.26 6.08
C GLY A 170 -21.66 -6.16 6.25
N ALA A 171 -20.92 -6.75 5.32
CA ALA A 171 -20.08 -5.94 4.45
C ALA A 171 -19.76 -6.74 3.17
N PRO A 172 -20.17 -6.29 1.97
CA PRO A 172 -19.52 -6.76 0.76
C PRO A 172 -18.06 -6.34 0.90
N THR A 173 -17.17 -7.32 0.92
CA THR A 173 -15.74 -7.02 0.86
C THR A 173 -15.48 -6.46 -0.52
N GLY A 174 -15.30 -5.14 -0.54
CA GLY A 174 -15.02 -4.38 -1.75
C GLY A 174 -13.90 -5.08 -2.50
N PHE A 175 -14.20 -5.42 -3.75
CA PHE A 175 -13.30 -6.01 -4.70
C PHE A 175 -11.93 -5.34 -4.63
N ALA A 176 -10.91 -6.11 -4.30
CA ALA A 176 -9.54 -5.70 -4.53
C ALA A 176 -9.14 -6.13 -5.94
N TYR A 177 -8.73 -5.14 -6.75
CA TYR A 177 -8.04 -5.14 -8.05
C TYR A 177 -8.86 -4.96 -9.36
N PRO A 178 -8.18 -4.63 -10.49
CA PRO A 178 -7.66 -3.34 -10.95
C PRO A 178 -8.65 -2.57 -11.84
N GLU A 179 -9.87 -3.06 -12.04
CA GLU A 179 -10.82 -2.47 -13.00
C GLU A 179 -11.39 -1.14 -12.51
N ALA A 180 -11.57 -0.96 -11.20
CA ALA A 180 -12.01 0.32 -10.64
C ALA A 180 -10.94 1.43 -10.78
N LEU A 181 -9.66 1.09 -10.57
CA LEU A 181 -8.53 2.01 -10.78
C LEU A 181 -8.23 2.23 -12.27
N ALA A 182 -8.42 1.22 -13.12
CA ALA A 182 -8.32 1.34 -14.57
C ALA A 182 -9.49 2.14 -15.16
N ALA A 183 -10.71 2.01 -14.63
CA ALA A 183 -11.88 2.76 -15.05
C ALA A 183 -11.84 4.22 -14.60
N GLU A 184 -11.28 4.51 -13.41
CA GLU A 184 -10.92 5.88 -13.02
C GLU A 184 -9.82 6.45 -13.94
N ALA A 185 -8.87 5.61 -14.36
CA ALA A 185 -7.81 6.05 -15.26
C ALA A 185 -8.30 6.30 -16.70
N GLU A 186 -9.22 5.47 -17.21
CA GLU A 186 -9.80 5.59 -18.55
C GLU A 186 -10.76 6.77 -18.69
N ASN A 187 -11.47 7.17 -17.62
CA ASN A 187 -12.40 8.30 -17.67
C ASN A 187 -11.71 9.69 -17.67
N GLU A 188 -10.46 9.78 -17.22
CA GLU A 188 -9.74 11.07 -17.10
C GLU A 188 -8.44 11.15 -17.92
N GLY A 189 -8.16 10.15 -18.77
CA GLY A 189 -6.98 10.13 -19.63
C GLY A 189 -5.67 9.86 -18.87
N TYR A 190 -5.74 9.12 -17.76
CA TYR A 190 -4.56 8.61 -17.07
C TYR A 190 -4.00 7.38 -17.81
N GLU A 191 -2.71 7.43 -18.15
CA GLU A 191 -1.97 6.25 -18.57
C GLU A 191 -1.89 5.25 -17.40
N ALA A 192 -2.18 3.97 -17.67
CA ALA A 192 -2.07 2.88 -16.70
C ALA A 192 -0.70 2.89 -15.98
N PRO A 193 -0.63 2.46 -14.70
CA PRO A 193 0.63 2.35 -13.97
C PRO A 193 1.64 1.50 -14.74
N SER A 194 2.92 1.92 -14.75
CA SER A 194 4.00 1.16 -15.42
C SER A 194 4.40 -0.11 -14.67
N CYS A 195 4.04 -0.19 -13.39
CA CYS A 195 4.28 -1.34 -12.53
C CYS A 195 3.14 -2.36 -12.73
N PRO A 196 3.43 -3.61 -13.11
CA PRO A 196 2.41 -4.64 -13.25
C PRO A 196 1.63 -4.81 -11.93
N PRO A 197 0.31 -5.06 -11.97
CA PRO A 197 -0.51 -5.31 -10.78
C PRO A 197 0.08 -6.36 -9.82
N GLU A 198 0.73 -7.38 -10.37
CA GLU A 198 1.41 -8.44 -9.62
C GLU A 198 2.62 -7.96 -8.79
N GLU A 199 3.22 -6.82 -9.13
CA GLU A 199 4.36 -6.26 -8.39
C GLU A 199 3.92 -5.27 -7.29
N VAL A 200 2.63 -4.91 -7.25
CA VAL A 200 2.09 -4.00 -6.24
C VAL A 200 1.50 -4.78 -5.07
N GLN A 201 2.03 -4.53 -3.88
CA GLN A 201 1.56 -5.15 -2.64
C GLN A 201 0.47 -4.31 -1.96
N TRP A 202 -0.60 -4.98 -1.53
CA TRP A 202 -1.74 -4.40 -0.84
C TRP A 202 -1.99 -5.13 0.46
N VAL A 203 -2.76 -4.49 1.33
CA VAL A 203 -3.24 -5.07 2.58
C VAL A 203 -4.72 -4.80 2.70
N SER A 204 -5.48 -5.86 2.97
CA SER A 204 -6.88 -5.80 3.42
C SER A 204 -6.94 -6.13 4.90
N GLN A 205 -7.50 -5.23 5.70
CA GLN A 205 -7.61 -5.39 7.15
C GLN A 205 -8.89 -4.74 7.70
N PRO A 206 -9.48 -5.30 8.77
CA PRO A 206 -10.68 -4.75 9.39
C PRO A 206 -10.38 -3.67 10.42
N PHE A 207 -11.31 -2.72 10.54
CA PHE A 207 -11.27 -1.61 11.48
C PHE A 207 -12.61 -1.43 12.18
N ALA A 208 -12.59 -0.88 13.40
CA ALA A 208 -13.81 -0.46 14.08
C ALA A 208 -14.46 0.71 13.33
N SER A 209 -15.77 0.61 13.07
CA SER A 209 -16.56 1.70 12.50
C SER A 209 -16.71 2.83 13.51
N GLU A 210 -16.49 4.08 13.08
CA GLU A 210 -16.66 5.27 13.93
C GLU A 210 -18.14 5.57 14.26
N GLY A 211 -19.10 4.98 13.53
CA GLY A 211 -20.53 5.36 13.59
C GLY A 211 -21.49 4.34 14.20
N ALA A 212 -21.07 3.09 14.39
CA ALA A 212 -21.91 2.02 14.95
C ALA A 212 -21.11 1.15 15.91
N GLU A 213 -21.53 1.11 17.18
CA GLU A 213 -20.88 0.30 18.22
C GLU A 213 -20.73 -1.15 17.76
N GLY A 214 -19.48 -1.56 17.56
CA GLY A 214 -19.13 -2.94 17.24
C GLY A 214 -19.23 -3.35 15.76
N ALA A 215 -19.56 -2.43 14.84
CA ALA A 215 -19.48 -2.73 13.41
C ALA A 215 -18.01 -2.68 12.92
N LEU A 216 -17.63 -3.63 12.07
CA LEU A 216 -16.32 -3.66 11.43
C LEU A 216 -16.40 -3.20 9.97
N VAL A 217 -15.43 -2.39 9.55
CA VAL A 217 -15.25 -1.94 8.17
C VAL A 217 -13.93 -2.52 7.66
N TRP A 218 -13.96 -3.14 6.48
CA TRP A 218 -12.75 -3.58 5.80
C TRP A 218 -12.16 -2.45 4.98
N GLU A 219 -10.87 -2.22 5.14
CA GLU A 219 -10.10 -1.26 4.34
C GLU A 219 -9.03 -2.02 3.55
N THR A 220 -8.94 -1.73 2.26
CA THR A 220 -7.86 -2.22 1.40
C THR A 220 -6.98 -1.06 1.00
N ALA A 221 -5.70 -1.15 1.35
CA ALA A 221 -4.74 -0.08 1.13
C ALA A 221 -3.47 -0.61 0.46
N ARG A 222 -2.92 0.20 -0.44
CA ARG A 222 -1.62 -0.06 -1.05
C ARG A 222 -0.52 0.12 -0.01
N LEU A 223 0.43 -0.82 0.05
CA LEU A 223 1.57 -0.68 0.94
C LEU A 223 2.60 0.32 0.39
N VAL A 224 3.14 1.10 1.31
CA VAL A 224 4.21 2.05 1.11
C VAL A 224 5.46 1.54 1.83
N ARG A 225 6.57 1.43 1.10
CA ARG A 225 7.86 1.02 1.63
C ARG A 225 8.59 2.20 2.27
N VAL A 226 8.90 2.12 3.56
CA VAL A 226 9.70 3.11 4.26
C VAL A 226 10.93 2.41 4.85
N GLY A 227 12.07 2.57 4.17
CA GLY A 227 13.28 1.80 4.49
C GLY A 227 13.06 0.30 4.28
N GLU A 228 13.11 -0.45 5.39
CA GLU A 228 12.87 -1.91 5.42
C GLU A 228 11.43 -2.28 5.81
N ARG A 229 10.58 -1.29 6.16
CA ARG A 229 9.19 -1.51 6.61
C ARG A 229 8.19 -1.28 5.49
N PHE A 230 7.05 -1.97 5.54
CA PHE A 230 5.91 -1.77 4.65
C PHE A 230 4.68 -1.37 5.46
N LEU A 231 4.19 -0.16 5.21
CA LEU A 231 3.14 0.49 5.98
C LEU A 231 2.01 0.93 5.05
N THR A 232 0.78 0.84 5.54
CA THR A 232 -0.38 1.46 4.91
C THR A 232 -0.34 2.99 5.10
N PRO A 233 -1.02 3.78 4.25
CA PRO A 233 -1.13 5.22 4.45
C PRO A 233 -1.70 5.61 5.81
N ARG A 234 -2.61 4.79 6.36
CA ARG A 234 -3.18 4.97 7.70
C ARG A 234 -2.15 4.75 8.80
N GLU A 235 -1.40 3.66 8.76
CA GLU A 235 -0.31 3.40 9.72
C GLU A 235 0.73 4.52 9.69
N LEU A 236 1.08 5.01 8.49
CA LEU A 236 1.98 6.17 8.35
C LEU A 236 1.41 7.43 8.99
N GLU A 237 0.12 7.70 8.82
CA GLU A 237 -0.55 8.85 9.41
C GLU A 237 -0.65 8.73 10.94
N GLU A 238 -0.91 7.55 11.46
CA GLU A 238 -0.96 7.26 12.90
C GLU A 238 0.43 7.42 13.53
N GLU A 239 1.47 6.84 12.92
CA GLU A 239 2.86 7.05 13.33
C GLU A 239 3.23 8.53 13.29
N ARG A 240 2.81 9.23 12.23
CA ARG A 240 2.98 10.68 12.13
C ARG A 240 2.33 11.37 13.33
N LYS A 241 1.03 11.14 13.60
CA LYS A 241 0.29 11.78 14.71
C LYS A 241 0.89 11.52 16.08
N LEU A 242 1.39 10.31 16.32
CA LEU A 242 1.98 9.90 17.59
C LEU A 242 3.35 10.55 17.85
N MET A 243 4.08 10.96 16.80
CA MET A 243 5.38 11.60 16.93
C MET A 243 5.21 13.12 17.17
N PRO A 244 5.67 13.69 18.31
CA PRO A 244 5.63 15.13 18.54
C PRO A 244 6.39 15.89 17.44
N LEU A 245 5.85 17.03 16.97
CA LEU A 245 6.49 17.86 15.93
C LEU A 245 7.97 18.18 16.21
N ALA A 246 8.31 18.40 17.48
CA ALA A 246 9.68 18.66 17.93
C ALA A 246 10.63 17.47 17.76
N GLU A 247 10.13 16.24 17.76
CA GLU A 247 10.90 15.01 17.54
C GLU A 247 10.98 14.63 16.06
N ARG A 248 10.13 15.21 15.20
CA ARG A 248 10.16 15.00 13.75
C ARG A 248 11.34 15.72 13.09
N SER A 249 11.76 16.86 13.64
CA SER A 249 12.83 17.71 13.11
C SER A 249 14.24 17.41 13.67
N VAL A 250 14.44 16.24 14.28
CA VAL A 250 15.75 15.82 14.83
C VAL A 250 16.07 14.39 14.41
N ASP A 251 17.28 14.16 13.91
CA ASP A 251 17.81 12.81 13.65
C ASP A 251 18.03 12.05 14.98
N VAL A 252 18.33 10.75 14.93
CA VAL A 252 18.69 9.89 16.08
C VAL A 252 19.78 10.50 16.97
N ARG A 253 20.58 11.43 16.42
CA ARG A 253 21.67 12.17 17.10
C ARG A 253 21.30 13.58 17.56
N GLY A 254 20.08 14.07 17.31
CA GLY A 254 19.57 15.35 17.79
C GLY A 254 20.11 16.60 17.08
N THR A 255 20.68 16.48 15.88
CA THR A 255 21.27 17.63 15.15
C THR A 255 20.40 18.09 13.97
N ALA A 256 20.37 19.41 13.74
CA ALA A 256 19.68 20.01 12.58
C ALA A 256 20.29 19.55 11.25
N GLU A 257 21.61 19.33 11.20
CA GLU A 257 22.31 18.78 10.04
C GLU A 257 21.87 17.33 9.74
N GLY A 258 21.72 16.50 10.77
CA GLY A 258 21.21 15.13 10.62
C GLY A 258 19.77 15.12 10.11
N ALA A 259 18.91 15.98 10.65
CA ALA A 259 17.52 16.12 10.20
C ALA A 259 17.43 16.57 8.74
N MET A 260 18.25 17.55 8.35
CA MET A 260 18.36 18.01 6.95
C MET A 260 18.82 16.87 6.02
N ASN A 261 19.85 16.13 6.40
CA ASN A 261 20.34 15.00 5.61
C ASN A 261 19.27 13.90 5.44
N ASN A 262 18.51 13.63 6.49
CA ASN A 262 17.40 12.68 6.44
C ASN A 262 16.27 13.18 5.51
N ALA A 263 15.85 14.44 5.65
CA ALA A 263 14.85 15.06 4.78
C ALA A 263 15.28 15.04 3.30
N LEU A 264 16.56 15.32 3.02
CA LEU A 264 17.13 15.24 1.67
C LEU A 264 17.14 13.81 1.11
N ALA A 265 17.50 12.82 1.93
CA ALA A 265 17.47 11.42 1.54
C ALA A 265 16.04 10.96 1.20
N ARG A 266 15.05 11.34 2.01
CA ARG A 266 13.63 11.04 1.76
C ARG A 266 13.09 11.73 0.51
N LYS A 267 13.47 12.99 0.28
CA LYS A 267 13.16 13.67 -0.99
C LYS A 267 13.70 12.88 -2.17
N GLU A 268 14.94 12.40 -2.10
CA GLU A 268 15.55 11.67 -3.22
C GLU A 268 14.90 10.30 -3.44
N GLN A 269 14.56 9.58 -2.37
CA GLN A 269 13.74 8.37 -2.47
C GLN A 269 12.38 8.66 -3.11
N GLY A 270 11.74 9.78 -2.74
CA GLY A 270 10.48 10.22 -3.34
C GLY A 270 10.62 10.56 -4.82
N ASN A 271 11.75 11.17 -5.23
CA ASN A 271 12.06 11.44 -6.63
C ASN A 271 12.19 10.14 -7.42
N GLU A 272 12.85 9.13 -6.85
CA GLU A 272 13.01 7.82 -7.50
C GLU A 272 11.67 7.11 -7.64
N ALA A 273 10.88 7.04 -6.57
CA ALA A 273 9.52 6.50 -6.61
C ALA A 273 8.64 7.23 -7.65
N PHE A 274 8.80 8.55 -7.79
CA PHE A 274 8.06 9.30 -8.81
C PHE A 274 8.46 8.93 -10.25
N LYS A 275 9.75 8.65 -10.51
CA LYS A 275 10.23 8.19 -11.82
C LYS A 275 9.69 6.80 -12.17
N GLU A 276 9.62 5.92 -11.16
CA GLU A 276 8.98 4.60 -11.21
C GLU A 276 7.45 4.67 -11.35
N ARG A 277 6.87 5.88 -11.38
CA ARG A 277 5.42 6.16 -11.40
C ARG A 277 4.67 5.70 -10.14
N GLU A 278 5.39 5.46 -9.06
CA GLU A 278 4.83 5.08 -7.77
C GLU A 278 4.40 6.32 -6.97
N TYR A 279 3.31 6.96 -7.44
CA TYR A 279 2.89 8.26 -6.94
C TYR A 279 2.48 8.25 -5.45
N MET A 280 1.80 7.20 -4.98
CA MET A 280 1.47 7.08 -3.55
C MET A 280 2.73 6.94 -2.67
N GLN A 281 3.68 6.13 -3.14
CA GLN A 281 4.97 5.94 -2.49
C GLN A 281 5.76 7.24 -2.44
N ALA A 282 5.84 7.95 -3.57
CA ALA A 282 6.50 9.24 -3.69
C ALA A 282 5.88 10.27 -2.75
N MET A 283 4.55 10.35 -2.66
CA MET A 283 3.85 11.26 -1.77
C MET A 283 4.18 11.03 -0.31
N ALA A 284 4.20 9.78 0.14
CA ALA A 284 4.57 9.44 1.51
C ALA A 284 6.00 9.90 1.81
N LEU A 285 6.95 9.60 0.91
CA LEU A 285 8.34 10.00 1.06
C LEU A 285 8.54 11.52 1.05
N TYR A 286 7.83 12.27 0.20
CA TYR A 286 7.84 13.73 0.24
C TYR A 286 7.21 14.28 1.52
N THR A 287 6.15 13.66 2.04
CA THR A 287 5.52 14.04 3.31
C THR A 287 6.51 13.89 4.46
N MET A 288 7.17 12.73 4.54
CA MET A 288 8.21 12.50 5.55
C MET A 288 9.40 13.44 5.39
N ALA A 289 9.74 13.85 4.16
CA ALA A 289 10.79 14.85 3.92
C ALA A 289 10.37 16.25 4.42
N ILE A 290 9.10 16.63 4.24
CA ILE A 290 8.54 17.89 4.75
C ILE A 290 8.53 17.89 6.28
N ASP A 291 8.08 16.79 6.89
CA ASP A 291 7.99 16.67 8.35
C ASP A 291 9.37 16.62 9.03
N ALA A 292 10.37 16.04 8.35
CA ALA A 292 11.73 15.95 8.86
C ALA A 292 12.57 17.22 8.63
N ALA A 293 12.10 18.14 7.79
CA ALA A 293 12.85 19.35 7.50
C ALA A 293 12.92 20.24 8.76
N PRO A 294 14.13 20.66 9.21
CA PRO A 294 14.23 21.63 10.29
C PRO A 294 13.50 22.93 9.93
N VAL A 295 13.03 23.66 10.92
CA VAL A 295 12.25 24.89 10.71
C VAL A 295 13.06 25.91 9.90
N GLU A 296 14.36 26.01 10.18
CA GLU A 296 15.32 26.87 9.48
C GLU A 296 15.57 26.39 8.04
N ALA A 297 15.38 25.08 7.77
CA ALA A 297 15.49 24.49 6.44
C ALA A 297 14.24 24.67 5.57
N ALA A 298 13.11 25.07 6.15
CA ALA A 298 11.95 25.53 5.38
C ALA A 298 12.28 26.78 4.54
N GLU A 299 13.37 27.48 4.88
CA GLU A 299 13.88 28.65 4.17
C GLU A 299 15.28 28.43 3.56
N ALA A 300 16.04 27.41 3.99
CA ALA A 300 17.40 27.16 3.51
C ALA A 300 17.46 26.75 2.03
N THR A 301 18.23 27.50 1.25
CA THR A 301 18.30 27.40 -0.22
C THR A 301 19.55 26.69 -0.75
N GLU A 302 20.57 26.48 0.08
CA GLU A 302 21.93 26.11 -0.36
C GLU A 302 22.02 24.71 -1.01
N ALA A 303 21.23 23.74 -0.55
CA ALA A 303 21.32 22.34 -0.98
C ALA A 303 20.40 21.95 -2.16
N ASN A 304 19.47 22.81 -2.59
CA ASN A 304 18.47 22.48 -3.63
C ASN A 304 18.48 23.47 -4.81
N GLY A 305 19.67 23.90 -5.23
CA GLY A 305 19.83 24.82 -6.35
C GLY A 305 19.21 26.20 -6.09
N GLY A 306 19.34 26.69 -4.85
CA GLY A 306 18.82 28.00 -4.46
C GLY A 306 17.34 28.00 -4.01
N LYS A 307 16.73 26.84 -3.75
CA LYS A 307 15.30 26.72 -3.42
C LYS A 307 15.09 26.07 -2.06
N PRO A 308 14.07 26.47 -1.28
CA PRO A 308 13.77 25.81 -0.02
C PRO A 308 13.34 24.35 -0.21
N LEU A 309 13.88 23.44 0.62
CA LEU A 309 13.59 22.00 0.52
C LEU A 309 12.09 21.72 0.59
N VAL A 310 11.41 22.33 1.57
CA VAL A 310 9.97 22.16 1.80
C VAL A 310 9.17 22.58 0.57
N ALA A 311 9.53 23.70 -0.07
CA ALA A 311 8.88 24.15 -1.29
C ALA A 311 9.07 23.16 -2.45
N VAL A 312 10.26 22.57 -2.59
CA VAL A 312 10.53 21.53 -3.60
C VAL A 312 9.70 20.27 -3.33
N CYS A 313 9.68 19.77 -2.09
CA CYS A 313 8.89 18.61 -1.72
C CYS A 313 7.38 18.84 -1.92
N ARG A 314 6.86 20.01 -1.56
CA ARG A 314 5.45 20.40 -1.80
C ARG A 314 5.13 20.43 -3.29
N ALA A 315 5.99 21.01 -4.14
CA ALA A 315 5.78 20.99 -5.60
C ALA A 315 5.78 19.57 -6.19
N ASN A 316 6.65 18.69 -5.68
CA ASN A 316 6.73 17.31 -6.15
C ASN A 316 5.54 16.48 -5.63
N ARG A 317 5.09 16.70 -4.39
CA ARG A 317 3.89 16.06 -3.84
C ARG A 317 2.62 16.54 -4.55
N ALA A 318 2.51 17.83 -4.88
CA ALA A 318 1.46 18.36 -5.76
C ALA A 318 1.46 17.69 -7.16
N ALA A 319 2.65 17.40 -7.71
CA ALA A 319 2.76 16.66 -8.96
C ALA A 319 2.18 15.24 -8.85
N CYS A 320 2.39 14.57 -7.71
CA CYS A 320 1.82 13.25 -7.45
C CYS A 320 0.30 13.32 -7.30
N PHE A 321 -0.22 14.30 -6.56
CA PHE A 321 -1.67 14.53 -6.43
C PHE A 321 -2.33 14.78 -7.79
N LEU A 322 -1.72 15.58 -8.66
CA LEU A 322 -2.18 15.77 -10.04
C LEU A 322 -2.18 14.47 -10.85
N LYS A 323 -1.22 13.57 -10.59
CA LYS A 323 -1.15 12.25 -11.21
C LYS A 323 -2.15 11.24 -10.66
N LEU A 324 -2.84 11.55 -9.56
CA LEU A 324 -3.81 10.70 -8.88
C LEU A 324 -5.23 11.30 -8.85
N GLY A 325 -5.53 12.32 -9.66
CA GLY A 325 -6.84 12.98 -9.68
C GLY A 325 -7.16 13.86 -8.46
N GLN A 326 -6.28 13.92 -7.46
CA GLN A 326 -6.52 14.63 -6.19
C GLN A 326 -6.22 16.13 -6.31
N HIS A 327 -6.99 16.83 -7.13
CA HIS A 327 -6.71 18.22 -7.51
C HIS A 327 -6.75 19.20 -6.33
N ASP A 328 -7.67 19.04 -5.37
CA ASP A 328 -7.78 19.94 -4.20
C ASP A 328 -6.48 19.96 -3.38
N LYS A 329 -5.96 18.76 -3.09
CA LYS A 329 -4.70 18.60 -2.35
C LYS A 329 -3.50 19.11 -3.16
N ALA A 330 -3.54 18.99 -4.49
CA ALA A 330 -2.51 19.57 -5.35
C ALA A 330 -2.50 21.10 -5.28
N ILE A 331 -3.67 21.75 -5.22
CA ILE A 331 -3.79 23.20 -5.05
C ILE A 331 -3.22 23.62 -3.70
N GLU A 332 -3.56 22.95 -2.61
CA GLU A 332 -3.04 23.26 -1.28
C GLU A 332 -1.51 23.24 -1.25
N ASP A 333 -0.91 22.15 -1.73
CA ASP A 333 0.55 22.01 -1.76
C ASP A 333 1.23 23.00 -2.70
N ALA A 334 0.67 23.23 -3.89
CA ALA A 334 1.26 24.15 -4.85
C ALA A 334 1.12 25.61 -4.39
N THR A 335 0.03 25.96 -3.71
CA THR A 335 -0.16 27.28 -3.09
C THR A 335 0.92 27.53 -2.05
N GLU A 336 1.10 26.59 -1.13
CA GLU A 336 2.12 26.69 -0.09
C GLU A 336 3.54 26.72 -0.69
N CYS A 337 3.79 25.95 -1.73
CA CYS A 337 5.03 26.01 -2.50
C CYS A 337 5.30 27.41 -3.07
N THR A 338 4.31 28.03 -3.71
CA THR A 338 4.47 29.39 -4.26
C THR A 338 4.62 30.46 -3.19
N ARG A 339 4.07 30.25 -1.99
CA ARG A 339 4.25 31.13 -0.84
C ARG A 339 5.69 31.05 -0.31
N LEU A 340 6.22 29.84 -0.15
CA LEU A 340 7.58 29.58 0.35
C LEU A 340 8.66 29.94 -0.68
N ALA A 341 8.40 29.73 -1.97
CA ALA A 341 9.33 30.00 -3.05
C ALA A 341 8.66 30.73 -4.22
N PRO A 342 8.42 32.05 -4.12
CA PRO A 342 7.68 32.82 -5.13
C PRO A 342 8.31 32.85 -6.52
N THR A 343 9.62 32.60 -6.62
CA THR A 343 10.40 32.53 -7.87
C THR A 343 10.55 31.10 -8.41
N PHE A 344 9.93 30.11 -7.76
CA PHE A 344 10.03 28.73 -8.20
C PHE A 344 8.99 28.41 -9.29
N ALA A 345 9.46 28.42 -10.54
CA ALA A 345 8.61 28.19 -11.73
C ALA A 345 7.74 26.92 -11.63
N LYS A 346 8.29 25.82 -11.10
CA LYS A 346 7.53 24.55 -10.97
C LYS A 346 6.36 24.68 -10.00
N GLY A 347 6.48 25.44 -8.91
CA GLY A 347 5.37 25.65 -7.97
C GLY A 347 4.18 26.33 -8.65
N HIS A 348 4.44 27.44 -9.35
CA HIS A 348 3.42 28.14 -10.15
C HIS A 348 2.85 27.26 -11.26
N PHE A 349 3.70 26.47 -11.93
CA PHE A 349 3.25 25.54 -12.95
C PHE A 349 2.29 24.47 -12.38
N ARG A 350 2.61 23.88 -11.23
CA ARG A 350 1.74 22.88 -10.57
C ARG A 350 0.41 23.48 -10.13
N LEU A 351 0.43 24.70 -9.57
CA LEU A 351 -0.79 25.39 -9.16
C LEU A 351 -1.69 25.70 -10.35
N GLY A 352 -1.12 26.23 -11.43
CA GLY A 352 -1.85 26.47 -12.67
C GLY A 352 -2.45 25.19 -13.27
N MET A 353 -1.68 24.10 -13.30
CA MET A 353 -2.16 22.80 -13.76
C MET A 353 -3.28 22.22 -12.88
N ALA A 354 -3.23 22.41 -11.56
CA ALA A 354 -4.25 21.91 -10.64
C ALA A 354 -5.58 22.66 -10.81
N HIS A 355 -5.53 23.99 -10.92
CA HIS A 355 -6.73 24.78 -11.26
C HIS A 355 -7.26 24.42 -12.64
N HIS A 356 -6.39 24.22 -13.63
CA HIS A 356 -6.79 23.80 -14.97
C HIS A 356 -7.53 22.46 -14.94
N ALA A 357 -7.03 21.48 -14.18
CA ALA A 357 -7.66 20.16 -14.05
C ALA A 357 -9.07 20.23 -13.45
N MET A 358 -9.30 21.15 -12.50
CA MET A 358 -10.64 21.45 -11.98
C MET A 358 -11.56 22.25 -12.91
N GLY A 359 -11.08 22.66 -14.10
CA GLY A 359 -11.82 23.55 -14.99
C GLY A 359 -11.80 25.03 -14.58
N ASN A 360 -11.02 25.40 -13.55
CA ASN A 360 -10.87 26.77 -13.06
C ASN A 360 -9.85 27.55 -13.92
N TYR A 361 -10.13 27.70 -15.22
CA TYR A 361 -9.17 28.24 -16.19
C TYR A 361 -8.74 29.69 -15.91
N GLU A 362 -9.65 30.50 -15.35
CA GLU A 362 -9.35 31.90 -14.99
C GLU A 362 -8.38 32.00 -13.81
N ALA A 363 -8.45 31.06 -12.86
CA ALA A 363 -7.50 30.94 -11.76
C ALA A 363 -6.17 30.29 -12.22
N ALA A 364 -6.21 29.40 -13.21
CA ALA A 364 -5.03 28.72 -13.73
C ALA A 364 -4.07 29.66 -14.49
N MET A 365 -4.61 30.55 -15.32
CA MET A 365 -3.83 31.33 -16.28
C MET A 365 -2.76 32.23 -15.63
N PRO A 366 -3.05 33.01 -14.57
CA PRO A 366 -2.04 33.87 -13.92
C PRO A 366 -0.82 33.08 -13.44
N HIS A 367 -1.04 31.88 -12.89
CA HIS A 367 0.05 31.02 -12.41
C HIS A 367 0.86 30.41 -13.57
N LEU A 368 0.21 29.97 -14.65
CA LEU A 368 0.93 29.46 -15.83
C LEU A 368 1.77 30.55 -16.50
N LEU A 369 1.24 31.78 -16.60
CA LEU A 369 2.00 32.93 -17.12
C LEU A 369 3.18 33.26 -16.22
N ARG A 370 2.98 33.27 -14.90
CA ARG A 370 4.09 33.47 -13.95
C ARG A 370 5.15 32.39 -14.07
N ALA A 371 4.76 31.13 -14.25
CA ALA A 371 5.68 30.03 -14.47
C ALA A 371 6.50 30.22 -15.76
N ARG A 372 5.87 30.70 -16.84
CA ARG A 372 6.55 31.01 -18.11
C ARG A 372 7.55 32.13 -17.95
N ASP A 373 7.20 33.20 -17.24
CA ASP A 373 8.10 34.33 -17.05
C ASP A 373 9.35 33.92 -16.24
N LEU A 374 9.19 32.99 -15.28
CA LEU A 374 10.29 32.41 -14.50
C LEU A 374 11.10 31.34 -15.27
N ALA A 375 10.51 30.68 -16.26
CA ALA A 375 11.13 29.62 -17.06
C ALA A 375 10.73 29.70 -18.56
N PRO A 376 11.17 30.72 -19.30
CA PRO A 376 10.64 31.03 -20.65
C PRO A 376 11.02 30.01 -21.73
N LYS A 377 12.01 29.15 -21.45
CA LYS A 377 12.47 28.09 -22.36
C LYS A 377 11.74 26.75 -22.15
N ASP A 378 10.91 26.63 -21.11
CA ASP A 378 10.20 25.39 -20.82
C ASP A 378 9.01 25.22 -21.77
N ASN A 379 9.09 24.20 -22.64
CA ASN A 379 8.04 23.93 -23.62
C ASN A 379 6.77 23.38 -22.98
N GLN A 380 6.89 22.65 -21.86
CA GLN A 380 5.74 22.10 -21.15
C GLN A 380 4.83 23.23 -20.63
N ILE A 381 5.42 24.32 -20.14
CA ILE A 381 4.65 25.50 -19.69
C ILE A 381 3.94 26.17 -20.88
N LYS A 382 4.62 26.31 -22.03
CA LYS A 382 4.01 26.91 -23.23
C LYS A 382 2.84 26.08 -23.76
N GLU A 383 2.94 24.76 -23.71
CA GLU A 383 1.86 23.84 -24.07
C GLU A 383 0.70 23.94 -23.10
N ALA A 384 0.97 23.95 -21.79
CA ALA A 384 -0.08 24.11 -20.78
C ALA A 384 -0.84 25.43 -20.91
N ILE A 385 -0.16 26.53 -21.24
CA ILE A 385 -0.83 27.82 -21.51
C ILE A 385 -1.76 27.69 -22.71
N ARG A 386 -1.28 27.18 -23.85
CA ARG A 386 -2.08 26.99 -25.05
C ARG A 386 -3.30 26.10 -24.79
N PHE A 387 -3.12 25.02 -24.03
CA PHE A 387 -4.21 24.12 -23.67
C PHE A 387 -5.22 24.79 -22.76
N CYS A 388 -4.76 25.54 -21.75
CA CYS A 388 -5.62 26.29 -20.86
C CYS A 388 -6.42 27.37 -21.60
N GLU A 389 -5.81 28.10 -22.54
CA GLU A 389 -6.49 29.08 -23.39
C GLU A 389 -7.60 28.43 -24.23
N PHE A 390 -7.28 27.30 -24.88
CA PHE A 390 -8.23 26.55 -25.69
C PHE A 390 -9.44 26.11 -24.84
N ARG A 391 -9.19 25.45 -23.70
CA ARG A 391 -10.24 24.97 -22.80
C ARG A 391 -11.07 26.10 -22.19
N ALA A 392 -10.45 27.25 -21.88
CA ALA A 392 -11.16 28.43 -21.42
C ALA A 392 -12.15 28.96 -22.46
N VAL A 393 -11.75 29.00 -23.75
CA VAL A 393 -12.63 29.42 -24.85
C VAL A 393 -13.77 28.43 -25.05
N GLU A 394 -13.49 27.12 -25.03
CA GLU A 394 -14.53 26.08 -25.12
C GLU A 394 -15.55 26.21 -23.98
N ALA A 395 -15.07 26.34 -22.74
CA ALA A 395 -15.93 26.48 -21.57
C ALA A 395 -16.83 27.72 -21.66
N ARG A 396 -16.29 28.85 -22.15
CA ARG A 396 -17.06 30.08 -22.37
C ARG A 396 -18.11 29.94 -23.47
N ARG A 397 -17.78 29.28 -24.58
CA ARG A 397 -18.75 29.00 -25.67
C ARG A 397 -19.89 28.11 -25.19
N LYS A 398 -19.56 27.04 -24.46
CA LYS A 398 -20.54 26.14 -23.86
C LYS A 398 -21.44 26.86 -22.85
N ALA A 399 -20.88 27.72 -22.01
CA ALA A 399 -21.65 28.54 -21.07
C ALA A 399 -22.56 29.57 -21.78
N ALA A 400 -22.17 30.03 -22.97
CA ALA A 400 -22.96 30.92 -23.82
C ALA A 400 -24.00 30.18 -24.69
N GLY A 401 -24.08 28.84 -24.61
CA GLY A 401 -25.03 28.03 -25.38
C GLY A 401 -24.74 27.96 -26.88
N MET A 402 -23.48 28.17 -27.29
CA MET A 402 -23.00 28.15 -28.68
C MET A 402 -22.35 26.84 -29.07
#